data_AF-A0A401U7Z9-F1
#
_entry.id   AF-A0A401U7Z9-F1
#
_cell.length_a   1.000
_cell.length_b   1.000
_cell.length_c   1.000
_cell.angle_alpha   90.00
_cell.angle_beta   90.00
_cell.angle_gamma   90.00
#
_symmetry.space_group_name_H-M   'P 1'
#
loop_
_entity.id
_entity.type
_entity.pdbx_description
1 polymer ?
#
loop_
_entity_poly.entity_id
_entity_poly.type
_entity_poly.pdbx_seq_one_letter_code
_entity_poly.pdbx_strand_id
1 'polypeptide(L)'
;MKQPFIIILFVSLFAIQSNGQAVLNKLKQKAEQAADRAIDKKLSGKQGTKNTGDNANNGNNNPSNNSSNPNNKGGGGLISTPPDVSQNLSDAEVSYKTKNYGEARYAVQQAMLGVEMEIGNDILKSLPESVSGLPKEESADQVTSTGYGWVGLTIHREYLKDDKQLTVTVANNSVWMASYNMYMTNAGYGQTTGGEQQFKQIKVKGYRGVIEYSESSGYKISVGIGQSSIIVWEGINFANEQEITKAAEAFDIDAIKNKLGEQ
;
A
#
# COMPACT_ATOMS: atom_id res chain seq x y z
N MET A 1 32.69 -23.35 -58.82
CA MET A 1 31.24 -23.52 -59.03
C MET A 1 30.64 -24.15 -57.78
N LYS A 2 29.49 -23.80 -57.20
CA LYS A 2 28.61 -22.61 -57.12
C LYS A 2 27.63 -22.99 -55.97
N GLN A 3 27.39 -22.09 -55.01
CA GLN A 3 26.38 -22.21 -53.93
C GLN A 3 24.95 -22.39 -54.50
N PRO A 4 23.98 -23.01 -53.79
CA PRO A 4 23.19 -22.28 -52.76
C PRO A 4 22.68 -23.17 -51.60
N PHE A 5 22.58 -22.63 -50.37
CA PHE A 5 21.56 -22.96 -49.34
C PHE A 5 21.87 -22.17 -48.05
N ILE A 6 21.85 -20.85 -48.17
CA ILE A 6 21.73 -19.92 -47.04
C ILE A 6 20.58 -18.99 -47.43
N ILE A 7 19.76 -18.56 -46.47
CA ILE A 7 18.56 -17.70 -46.59
C ILE A 7 17.23 -18.49 -46.69
N ILE A 8 16.86 -19.27 -45.67
CA ILE A 8 15.42 -19.50 -45.31
C ILE A 8 15.19 -19.53 -43.77
N LEU A 9 16.22 -19.67 -42.92
CA LEU A 9 16.01 -19.83 -41.46
C LEU A 9 16.09 -18.54 -40.61
N PHE A 10 16.07 -17.35 -41.21
CA PHE A 10 16.23 -16.08 -40.46
C PHE A 10 15.05 -15.09 -40.58
N VAL A 11 13.92 -15.49 -41.18
CA VAL A 11 12.75 -14.60 -41.38
C VAL A 11 11.52 -15.01 -40.54
N SER A 12 11.53 -16.15 -39.84
CA SER A 12 10.37 -16.61 -39.06
C SER A 12 10.34 -16.20 -37.58
N LEU A 13 11.29 -15.39 -37.11
CA LEU A 13 11.35 -14.94 -35.71
C LEU A 13 10.80 -13.53 -35.44
N PHE A 14 10.19 -12.88 -36.44
CA PHE A 14 9.62 -11.52 -36.30
C PHE A 14 8.10 -11.43 -36.35
N ALA A 15 7.36 -12.52 -36.15
CA ALA A 15 5.90 -12.52 -36.28
C ALA A 15 5.14 -13.03 -35.04
N ILE A 16 5.58 -12.66 -33.82
CA ILE A 16 4.74 -12.84 -32.61
C ILE A 16 4.90 -11.62 -31.69
N GLN A 17 4.38 -10.47 -32.10
CA GLN A 17 4.10 -9.35 -31.19
C GLN A 17 2.72 -8.77 -31.52
N SER A 18 1.67 -9.31 -30.92
CA SER A 18 0.37 -8.62 -30.85
C SER A 18 -0.58 -9.07 -29.73
N ASN A 19 -0.20 -10.02 -28.85
CA ASN A 19 -1.11 -10.51 -27.78
C ASN A 19 -0.66 -10.19 -26.34
N GLY A 20 0.48 -9.50 -26.14
CA GLY A 20 1.01 -9.19 -24.80
C GLY A 20 0.20 -8.15 -24.01
N GLN A 21 -0.35 -7.13 -24.68
CA GLN A 21 -1.10 -6.05 -24.03
C GLN A 21 -2.48 -6.51 -23.52
N ALA A 22 -3.18 -7.38 -24.25
CA ALA A 22 -4.48 -7.90 -23.81
C ALA A 22 -4.36 -8.84 -22.60
N VAL A 23 -3.29 -9.65 -22.55
CA VAL A 23 -3.00 -10.52 -21.40
C VAL A 23 -2.54 -9.70 -20.21
N LEU A 24 -1.71 -8.67 -20.42
CA LEU A 24 -1.26 -7.78 -19.35
C LEU A 24 -2.40 -6.96 -18.75
N ASN A 25 -3.33 -6.47 -19.57
CA ASN A 25 -4.52 -5.75 -19.09
C ASN A 25 -5.46 -6.69 -18.31
N LYS A 26 -5.64 -7.93 -18.77
CA LYS A 26 -6.41 -8.95 -18.01
C LYS A 26 -5.71 -9.35 -16.71
N LEU A 27 -4.38 -9.37 -16.68
CA LEU A 27 -3.60 -9.68 -15.49
C LEU A 27 -3.68 -8.53 -14.47
N LYS A 28 -3.54 -7.28 -14.92
CA LYS A 28 -3.75 -6.07 -14.11
C LYS A 28 -5.16 -6.04 -13.52
N GLN A 29 -6.17 -6.25 -14.35
CA GLN A 29 -7.57 -6.24 -13.90
C GLN A 29 -7.87 -7.37 -12.89
N LYS A 30 -7.24 -8.55 -13.04
CA LYS A 30 -7.33 -9.63 -12.04
C LYS A 30 -6.54 -9.35 -10.77
N ALA A 31 -5.39 -8.66 -10.87
CA ALA A 31 -4.58 -8.28 -9.72
C ALA A 31 -5.27 -7.19 -8.90
N GLU A 32 -5.87 -6.18 -9.56
CA GLU A 32 -6.72 -5.16 -8.93
C GLU A 32 -7.94 -5.81 -8.28
N GLN A 33 -8.68 -6.68 -8.98
CA GLN A 33 -9.81 -7.40 -8.37
C GLN A 33 -9.40 -8.31 -7.19
N ALA A 34 -8.20 -8.87 -7.21
CA ALA A 34 -7.69 -9.68 -6.10
C ALA A 34 -7.25 -8.81 -4.92
N ALA A 35 -6.64 -7.66 -5.20
CA ALA A 35 -6.28 -6.66 -4.20
C ALA A 35 -7.53 -6.06 -3.55
N ASP A 36 -8.52 -5.65 -4.35
CA ASP A 36 -9.81 -5.14 -3.88
C ASP A 36 -10.53 -6.19 -3.05
N ARG A 37 -10.59 -7.47 -3.48
CA ARG A 37 -11.20 -8.54 -2.66
C ARG A 37 -10.44 -8.82 -1.38
N ALA A 38 -9.11 -8.67 -1.35
CA ALA A 38 -8.31 -8.86 -0.15
C ALA A 38 -8.47 -7.69 0.84
N ILE A 39 -8.60 -6.48 0.31
CA ILE A 39 -8.89 -5.26 1.05
C ILE A 39 -10.32 -5.31 1.58
N ASP A 40 -11.31 -5.62 0.74
CA ASP A 40 -12.73 -5.72 1.08
C ASP A 40 -12.99 -6.86 2.07
N LYS A 41 -12.28 -7.99 1.99
CA LYS A 41 -12.33 -9.06 3.02
C LYS A 41 -11.71 -8.64 4.36
N LYS A 42 -10.78 -7.68 4.36
CA LYS A 42 -10.21 -7.09 5.58
C LYS A 42 -11.05 -5.93 6.13
N LEU A 43 -11.75 -5.18 5.28
CA LEU A 43 -12.65 -4.07 5.64
C LEU A 43 -14.06 -4.55 6.04
N SER A 44 -14.63 -5.55 5.38
CA SER A 44 -15.89 -6.20 5.77
C SER A 44 -15.78 -6.98 7.09
N GLY A 45 -14.56 -7.29 7.54
CA GLY A 45 -14.29 -7.74 8.91
C GLY A 45 -14.40 -6.62 9.97
N LYS A 46 -14.53 -5.34 9.55
CA LYS A 46 -14.61 -4.15 10.41
C LYS A 46 -15.85 -3.26 10.17
N GLN A 47 -16.72 -3.56 9.21
CA GLN A 47 -17.99 -2.85 9.01
C GLN A 47 -19.19 -3.75 9.29
N GLY A 48 -19.99 -3.33 10.28
CA GLY A 48 -21.24 -3.98 10.66
C GLY A 48 -22.22 -4.08 9.50
N THR A 49 -22.91 -5.21 9.47
CA THR A 49 -23.97 -5.59 8.54
C THR A 49 -25.03 -4.48 8.41
N LYS A 50 -24.99 -3.72 7.32
CA LYS A 50 -26.15 -2.94 6.86
C LYS A 50 -27.04 -3.86 6.02
N ASN A 51 -28.14 -4.29 6.63
CA ASN A 51 -29.29 -4.85 5.93
C ASN A 51 -29.79 -3.83 4.90
N THR A 52 -29.79 -4.22 3.63
CA THR A 52 -30.63 -3.61 2.61
C THR A 52 -31.66 -4.66 2.24
N GLY A 53 -32.92 -4.38 2.53
CA GLY A 53 -34.02 -5.29 2.26
C GLY A 53 -34.27 -5.37 0.76
N ASP A 54 -34.54 -6.57 0.28
CA ASP A 54 -35.39 -6.79 -0.88
C ASP A 54 -36.22 -8.04 -0.69
N ASN A 55 -37.47 -7.88 -1.08
CA ASN A 55 -38.62 -8.72 -0.78
C ASN A 55 -38.74 -9.80 -1.86
N ALA A 56 -38.63 -11.08 -1.51
CA ALA A 56 -39.10 -12.16 -2.37
C ALA A 56 -39.52 -13.39 -1.55
N ASN A 57 -40.83 -13.60 -1.58
CA ASN A 57 -41.64 -14.64 -0.96
C ASN A 57 -41.35 -16.02 -1.58
N ASN A 58 -41.03 -17.05 -0.78
CA ASN A 58 -41.59 -18.40 -0.97
C ASN A 58 -41.43 -19.25 0.30
N GLY A 59 -42.54 -19.80 0.79
CA GLY A 59 -42.62 -20.54 2.02
C GLY A 59 -41.98 -21.92 1.95
N ASN A 60 -41.30 -22.29 3.04
CA ASN A 60 -41.19 -23.69 3.44
C ASN A 60 -41.09 -23.74 4.97
N ASN A 61 -42.18 -24.16 5.61
CA ASN A 61 -42.28 -24.34 7.06
C ASN A 61 -41.43 -25.54 7.48
N ASN A 62 -40.22 -25.27 7.94
CA ASN A 62 -39.39 -26.21 8.68
C ASN A 62 -39.35 -25.72 10.14
N PRO A 63 -39.66 -26.55 11.17
CA PRO A 63 -39.54 -26.13 12.57
C PRO A 63 -38.04 -26.07 12.92
N SER A 64 -37.41 -24.95 12.56
CA SER A 64 -36.04 -24.66 12.93
C SER A 64 -36.00 -24.34 14.43
N ASN A 65 -35.42 -25.25 15.21
CA ASN A 65 -35.01 -24.99 16.59
C ASN A 65 -34.30 -23.63 16.63
N ASN A 66 -34.96 -22.65 17.25
CA ASN A 66 -34.48 -21.28 17.37
C ASN A 66 -33.37 -21.24 18.42
N SER A 67 -32.19 -21.72 18.06
CA SER A 67 -30.97 -21.52 18.81
C SER A 67 -30.57 -20.06 18.64
N SER A 68 -31.08 -19.21 19.52
CA SER A 68 -30.68 -17.82 19.64
C SER A 68 -29.21 -17.79 20.07
N ASN A 69 -28.29 -17.85 19.11
CA ASN A 69 -26.87 -17.69 19.38
C ASN A 69 -26.67 -16.37 20.14
N PRO A 70 -25.96 -16.39 21.28
CA PRO A 70 -25.73 -15.17 22.03
C PRO A 70 -24.89 -14.21 21.19
N ASN A 71 -25.46 -13.04 20.88
CA ASN A 71 -24.72 -11.95 20.26
C ASN A 71 -23.84 -11.27 21.30
N ASN A 72 -22.64 -10.88 20.89
CA ASN A 72 -21.75 -10.12 21.76
C ASN A 72 -22.40 -8.78 22.12
N LYS A 73 -22.67 -8.57 23.41
CA LYS A 73 -23.24 -7.32 23.96
C LYS A 73 -22.23 -6.54 24.79
N GLY A 74 -20.99 -7.00 24.87
CA GLY A 74 -19.94 -6.35 25.66
C GLY A 74 -18.55 -6.98 25.45
N GLY A 75 -17.54 -6.13 25.38
CA GLY A 75 -16.13 -6.52 25.27
C GLY A 75 -15.29 -5.28 25.01
N GLY A 76 -14.12 -5.17 25.63
CA GLY A 76 -13.24 -4.00 25.51
C GLY A 76 -12.52 -3.87 24.17
N GLY A 77 -12.78 -4.76 23.21
CA GLY A 77 -12.03 -4.85 21.96
C GLY A 77 -10.64 -5.46 22.15
N LEU A 78 -9.78 -5.26 21.16
CA LEU A 78 -8.38 -5.67 21.20
C LEU A 78 -7.51 -4.48 21.65
N ILE A 79 -6.40 -4.77 22.33
CA ILE A 79 -5.39 -3.78 22.66
C ILE A 79 -4.73 -3.29 21.37
N SER A 80 -4.69 -1.97 21.17
CA SER A 80 -4.08 -1.33 20.00
C SER A 80 -2.73 -0.68 20.29
N THR A 81 -2.26 -0.73 21.54
CA THR A 81 -0.94 -0.22 21.90
C THR A 81 0.16 -1.14 21.37
N PRO A 82 1.30 -0.58 20.92
CA PRO A 82 2.46 -1.37 20.53
C PRO A 82 2.88 -2.36 21.64
N PRO A 83 3.43 -3.55 21.28
CA PRO A 83 4.08 -4.41 22.25
C PRO A 83 5.20 -3.69 22.98
N ASP A 84 5.36 -3.95 24.27
CA ASP A 84 6.49 -3.42 25.05
C ASP A 84 7.80 -4.09 24.60
N VAL A 85 8.68 -3.32 23.97
CA VAL A 85 9.95 -3.81 23.43
C VAL A 85 10.84 -4.36 24.53
N SER A 86 10.97 -3.66 25.65
CA SER A 86 11.90 -4.03 26.73
C SER A 86 11.46 -5.30 27.42
N GLN A 87 10.16 -5.43 27.70
CA GLN A 87 9.59 -6.63 28.31
C GLN A 87 9.78 -7.85 27.41
N ASN A 88 9.44 -7.73 26.12
CA ASN A 88 9.56 -8.84 25.17
C ASN A 88 11.03 -9.27 24.95
N LEU A 89 11.99 -8.35 24.99
CA LEU A 89 13.41 -8.70 24.94
C LEU A 89 13.86 -9.46 26.19
N SER A 90 13.40 -9.05 27.38
CA SER A 90 13.66 -9.77 28.63
C SER A 90 13.07 -11.18 28.59
N ASP A 91 11.83 -11.33 28.12
CA ASP A 91 11.15 -12.62 28.02
C ASP A 91 11.83 -13.55 27.00
N ALA A 92 12.31 -12.98 25.89
CA ALA A 92 13.11 -13.70 24.91
C ALA A 92 14.40 -14.27 25.53
N GLU A 93 15.12 -13.46 26.31
CA GLU A 93 16.37 -13.87 26.95
C GLU A 93 16.15 -15.01 27.95
N VAL A 94 15.14 -14.90 28.81
CA VAL A 94 14.77 -15.94 29.79
C VAL A 94 14.37 -17.24 29.07
N SER A 95 13.55 -17.14 28.03
CA SER A 95 13.08 -18.30 27.26
C SER A 95 14.22 -18.98 26.49
N TYR A 96 15.16 -18.20 25.96
CA TYR A 96 16.34 -18.72 25.28
C TYR A 96 17.26 -19.49 26.25
N LYS A 97 17.53 -18.93 27.43
CA LYS A 97 18.36 -19.57 28.48
C LYS A 97 17.78 -20.90 28.95
N THR A 98 16.46 -21.02 28.96
CA THR A 98 15.74 -22.26 29.31
C THR A 98 15.54 -23.22 28.13
N LYS A 99 16.11 -22.91 26.96
CA LYS A 99 15.98 -23.66 25.70
C LYS A 99 14.54 -23.76 25.17
N ASN A 100 13.65 -22.88 25.63
CA ASN A 100 12.31 -22.73 25.08
C ASN A 100 12.36 -21.83 23.84
N TYR A 101 12.84 -22.38 22.73
CA TYR A 101 13.09 -21.61 21.52
C TYR A 101 11.82 -21.09 20.84
N GLY A 102 10.66 -21.74 21.07
CA GLY A 102 9.38 -21.27 20.54
C GLY A 102 8.98 -19.94 21.16
N GLU A 103 8.98 -19.87 22.49
CA GLU A 103 8.69 -18.63 23.22
C GLU A 103 9.76 -17.56 23.00
N ALA A 104 11.04 -17.95 22.97
CA ALA A 104 12.12 -17.02 22.66
C ALA A 104 11.92 -16.35 21.30
N ARG A 105 11.54 -17.14 20.28
CA ARG A 105 11.25 -16.62 18.94
C ARG A 105 10.04 -15.70 18.94
N TYR A 106 8.95 -16.10 19.57
CA TYR A 106 7.73 -15.29 19.62
C TYR A 106 7.98 -13.95 20.30
N ALA A 107 8.66 -13.94 21.45
CA ALA A 107 9.00 -12.72 22.17
C ALA A 107 9.90 -11.78 21.34
N VAL A 108 10.90 -12.31 20.62
CA VAL A 108 11.70 -11.49 19.67
C VAL A 108 10.82 -10.87 18.58
N GLN A 109 9.85 -11.61 18.03
CA GLN A 109 8.93 -11.08 17.03
C GLN A 109 8.04 -9.96 17.60
N GLN A 110 7.56 -10.10 18.83
CA GLN A 110 6.79 -9.05 19.50
C GLN A 110 7.64 -7.81 19.78
N ALA A 111 8.89 -7.97 20.21
CA ALA A 111 9.82 -6.85 20.40
C ALA A 111 10.06 -6.11 19.08
N MET A 112 10.29 -6.83 17.98
CA MET A 112 10.48 -6.24 16.65
C MET A 112 9.23 -5.48 16.19
N LEU A 113 8.05 -6.07 16.38
CA LEU A 113 6.78 -5.39 16.11
C LEU A 113 6.64 -4.10 16.92
N GLY A 114 7.02 -4.11 18.21
CA GLY A 114 7.04 -2.91 19.06
C GLY A 114 7.93 -1.80 18.48
N VAL A 115 9.17 -2.14 18.09
CA VAL A 115 10.11 -1.18 17.48
C VAL A 115 9.55 -0.60 16.18
N GLU A 116 8.99 -1.42 15.30
CA GLU A 116 8.40 -0.97 14.04
C GLU A 116 7.21 -0.02 14.27
N MET A 117 6.38 -0.33 15.25
CA MET A 117 5.25 0.52 15.61
C MET A 117 5.71 1.84 16.23
N GLU A 118 6.79 1.85 17.03
CA GLU A 118 7.41 3.09 17.53
C GLU A 118 7.91 3.96 16.37
N ILE A 119 8.68 3.38 15.45
CA ILE A 119 9.18 4.08 14.24
C ILE A 119 8.01 4.65 13.44
N GLY A 120 6.98 3.84 13.17
CA GLY A 120 5.82 4.27 12.39
C GLY A 120 5.04 5.41 13.05
N ASN A 121 4.84 5.35 14.36
CA ASN A 121 4.18 6.45 15.10
C ASN A 121 5.04 7.72 15.11
N ASP A 122 6.36 7.58 15.18
CA ASP A 122 7.30 8.69 15.15
C ASP A 122 7.40 9.35 13.77
N ILE A 123 7.20 8.58 12.70
CA ILE A 123 7.04 9.11 11.33
C ILE A 123 5.69 9.81 11.22
N LEU A 124 4.60 9.17 11.64
CA LEU A 124 3.25 9.73 11.59
C LEU A 124 3.16 11.10 12.29
N LYS A 125 3.75 11.23 13.49
CA LYS A 125 3.85 12.50 14.22
C LYS A 125 4.68 13.56 13.49
N SER A 126 5.63 13.16 12.66
CA SER A 126 6.46 14.09 11.88
C SER A 126 5.82 14.53 10.57
N LEU A 127 4.75 13.85 10.12
CA LEU A 127 3.99 14.30 8.96
C LEU A 127 3.30 15.63 9.27
N PRO A 128 3.13 16.53 8.28
CA PRO A 128 2.49 17.82 8.49
C PRO A 128 1.13 17.74 9.19
N GLU A 129 0.78 18.81 9.92
CA GLU A 129 -0.56 18.98 10.51
C GLU A 129 -1.59 19.46 9.46
N SER A 130 -1.12 20.13 8.41
CA SER A 130 -1.92 20.51 7.25
C SER A 130 -1.06 20.59 5.99
N VAL A 131 -1.69 20.38 4.84
CA VAL A 131 -1.03 20.46 3.52
C VAL A 131 -1.96 21.17 2.55
N SER A 132 -1.48 22.22 1.88
CA SER A 132 -2.27 22.98 0.91
C SER A 132 -3.65 23.44 1.43
N GLY A 133 -3.73 23.79 2.72
CA GLY A 133 -4.97 24.20 3.39
C GLY A 133 -5.91 23.06 3.80
N LEU A 134 -5.52 21.80 3.57
CA LEU A 134 -6.21 20.61 4.04
C LEU A 134 -5.70 20.24 5.45
N PRO A 135 -6.54 20.23 6.50
CA PRO A 135 -6.17 19.72 7.81
C PRO A 135 -6.02 18.19 7.78
N LYS A 136 -5.22 17.63 8.68
CA LYS A 136 -5.15 16.17 8.88
C LYS A 136 -6.48 15.62 9.42
N GLU A 137 -6.81 14.40 9.04
CA GLU A 137 -7.89 13.60 9.64
C GLU A 137 -7.29 12.60 10.62
N GLU A 138 -7.22 12.99 11.89
CA GLU A 138 -6.58 12.19 12.94
C GLU A 138 -7.28 10.84 13.16
N SER A 139 -8.58 10.71 12.85
CA SER A 139 -9.29 9.44 12.98
C SER A 139 -8.92 8.41 11.89
N ALA A 140 -8.34 8.87 10.78
CA ALA A 140 -7.86 8.04 9.67
C ALA A 140 -6.36 7.70 9.76
N ASP A 141 -5.66 8.29 10.74
CA ASP A 141 -4.25 8.00 10.99
C ASP A 141 -4.07 6.53 11.38
N GLN A 142 -3.17 5.84 10.67
CA GLN A 142 -2.94 4.42 10.92
C GLN A 142 -1.47 4.07 10.75
N VAL A 143 -0.94 3.33 11.72
CA VAL A 143 0.34 2.63 11.64
C VAL A 143 0.05 1.15 11.66
N THR A 144 0.55 0.41 10.66
CA THR A 144 0.39 -1.04 10.58
C THR A 144 1.74 -1.66 10.32
N SER A 145 2.08 -2.67 11.11
CA SER A 145 3.18 -3.58 10.79
C SER A 145 2.66 -5.01 10.63
N THR A 146 3.24 -5.74 9.68
CA THR A 146 3.03 -7.18 9.51
C THR A 146 3.90 -8.04 10.44
N GLY A 147 4.84 -7.42 11.17
CA GLY A 147 5.74 -8.08 12.13
C GLY A 147 6.67 -9.13 11.52
N TYR A 148 6.84 -9.11 10.18
CA TYR A 148 7.60 -10.11 9.45
C TYR A 148 8.86 -9.52 8.80
N GLY A 149 10.01 -9.70 9.45
CA GLY A 149 11.28 -9.14 8.99
C GLY A 149 11.33 -7.62 9.15
N TRP A 150 12.12 -6.95 8.31
CA TRP A 150 12.27 -5.48 8.27
C TRP A 150 11.36 -4.83 7.21
N VAL A 151 10.33 -5.53 6.71
CA VAL A 151 9.51 -5.12 5.55
C VAL A 151 8.05 -5.34 5.90
N GLY A 152 7.24 -4.30 5.83
CA GLY A 152 5.80 -4.40 6.09
C GLY A 152 5.25 -3.40 7.09
N LEU A 153 6.02 -2.38 7.46
CA LEU A 153 5.52 -1.16 8.09
C LEU A 153 4.81 -0.31 7.02
N THR A 154 3.63 0.19 7.36
CA THR A 154 2.82 1.10 6.55
C THR A 154 2.26 2.17 7.46
N ILE A 155 2.52 3.42 7.13
CA ILE A 155 2.01 4.62 7.80
C ILE A 155 1.05 5.31 6.84
N HIS A 156 -0.16 5.59 7.29
CA HIS A 156 -1.23 6.20 6.53
C HIS A 156 -1.73 7.46 7.24
N ARG A 157 -1.89 8.54 6.47
CA ARG A 157 -2.55 9.78 6.91
C ARG A 157 -3.40 10.35 5.78
N GLU A 158 -4.57 10.87 6.13
CA GLU A 158 -5.41 11.63 5.22
C GLU A 158 -5.43 13.11 5.62
N TYR A 159 -5.51 13.97 4.61
CA TYR A 159 -5.82 15.38 4.75
C TYR A 159 -7.05 15.66 3.92
N LEU A 160 -8.10 16.20 4.52
CA LEU A 160 -9.37 16.38 3.83
C LEU A 160 -10.03 17.69 4.21
N LYS A 161 -10.65 18.33 3.22
CA LYS A 161 -11.53 19.48 3.42
C LYS A 161 -12.50 19.53 2.24
N ASP A 162 -13.79 19.59 2.57
CA ASP A 162 -14.87 19.61 1.58
C ASP A 162 -14.76 18.41 0.62
N ASP A 163 -14.59 18.64 -0.69
CA ASP A 163 -14.43 17.60 -1.71
C ASP A 163 -12.96 17.30 -2.04
N LYS A 164 -12.00 17.96 -1.39
CA LYS A 164 -10.57 17.82 -1.71
C LYS A 164 -9.87 16.97 -0.66
N GLN A 165 -9.09 16.00 -1.13
CA GLN A 165 -8.40 15.02 -0.29
C GLN A 165 -6.98 14.75 -0.77
N LEU A 166 -6.06 14.64 0.19
CA LEU A 166 -4.72 14.11 0.00
C LEU A 166 -4.53 12.92 0.94
N THR A 167 -4.34 11.73 0.40
CA THR A 167 -3.94 10.55 1.16
C THR A 167 -2.43 10.36 1.00
N VAL A 168 -1.75 10.08 2.12
CA VAL A 168 -0.31 9.82 2.14
C VAL A 168 -0.06 8.47 2.74
N THR A 169 0.67 7.64 2.01
CA THR A 169 1.18 6.38 2.54
C THR A 169 2.70 6.31 2.47
N VAL A 170 3.33 6.03 3.59
CA VAL A 170 4.75 5.68 3.68
C VAL A 170 4.84 4.19 3.98
N ALA A 171 5.63 3.44 3.22
CA ALA A 171 5.80 2.02 3.48
C ALA A 171 7.19 1.52 3.13
N ASN A 172 7.67 0.51 3.85
CA ASN A 172 8.81 -0.31 3.49
C ASN A 172 8.31 -1.66 2.97
N ASN A 173 7.70 -1.68 1.79
CA ASN A 173 7.06 -2.88 1.23
C ASN A 173 7.59 -3.22 -0.17
N SER A 174 8.04 -4.46 -0.34
CA SER A 174 8.57 -5.00 -1.60
C SER A 174 7.55 -5.00 -2.74
N VAL A 175 6.25 -5.13 -2.45
CA VAL A 175 5.20 -5.15 -3.47
C VAL A 175 5.05 -3.77 -4.13
N TRP A 176 5.01 -2.70 -3.33
CA TRP A 176 4.94 -1.34 -3.88
C TRP A 176 6.24 -0.92 -4.57
N MET A 177 7.38 -1.37 -4.06
CA MET A 177 8.65 -1.15 -4.75
C MET A 177 8.70 -1.85 -6.11
N ALA A 178 8.11 -3.05 -6.25
CA ALA A 178 8.03 -3.72 -7.55
C ALA A 178 7.18 -2.92 -8.56
N SER A 179 6.02 -2.40 -8.15
CA SER A 179 5.21 -1.53 -9.02
C SER A 179 5.96 -0.24 -9.35
N TYR A 180 6.58 0.39 -8.37
CA TYR A 180 7.37 1.61 -8.58
C TYR A 180 8.51 1.39 -9.57
N ASN A 181 9.27 0.30 -9.44
CA ASN A 181 10.37 -0.03 -10.35
C ASN A 181 9.87 -0.31 -11.78
N MET A 182 8.72 -1.00 -11.92
CA MET A 182 8.09 -1.20 -13.21
C MET A 182 7.75 0.14 -13.87
N TYR A 183 7.12 1.05 -13.14
CA TYR A 183 6.78 2.38 -13.66
C TYR A 183 8.01 3.21 -13.94
N MET A 184 9.03 3.21 -13.08
CA MET A 184 10.24 3.98 -13.29
C MET A 184 11.00 3.52 -14.53
N THR A 185 11.06 2.20 -14.75
CA THR A 185 11.66 1.60 -15.94
C THR A 185 10.86 1.95 -17.19
N ASN A 186 9.53 1.81 -17.16
CA ASN A 186 8.69 2.07 -18.34
C ASN A 186 8.50 3.56 -18.66
N ALA A 187 8.42 4.43 -17.65
CA ALA A 187 8.32 5.88 -17.80
C ALA A 187 9.61 6.49 -18.37
N GLY A 188 10.74 5.79 -18.25
CA GLY A 188 11.99 6.19 -18.90
C GLY A 188 11.99 6.05 -20.42
N TYR A 189 11.05 5.28 -21.00
CA TYR A 189 11.01 4.98 -22.44
C TYR A 189 9.84 5.63 -23.20
N GLY A 190 8.91 6.31 -22.53
CA GLY A 190 7.73 6.88 -23.19
C GLY A 190 7.27 8.19 -22.56
N GLN A 191 7.72 9.32 -23.11
CA GLN A 191 6.95 10.56 -23.07
C GLN A 191 6.38 10.77 -24.48
N THR A 192 5.08 10.57 -24.64
CA THR A 192 4.42 10.73 -25.94
C THR A 192 3.79 12.10 -26.03
N THR A 193 4.29 12.94 -26.93
CA THR A 193 3.58 14.16 -27.32
C THR A 193 2.41 13.77 -28.24
N GLY A 194 1.17 14.07 -27.85
CA GLY A 194 -0.02 13.83 -28.69
C GLY A 194 -0.82 12.55 -28.41
N GLY A 195 -0.61 11.90 -27.26
CA GLY A 195 -1.45 10.80 -26.76
C GLY A 195 -1.80 10.99 -25.27
N GLU A 196 -2.70 10.16 -24.74
CA GLU A 196 -3.05 10.13 -23.31
C GLU A 196 -1.88 9.62 -22.47
N GLN A 197 -0.93 10.51 -22.16
CA GLN A 197 0.17 10.21 -21.26
C GLN A 197 -0.35 10.20 -19.81
N GLN A 198 -0.74 9.02 -19.34
CA GLN A 198 -1.29 8.84 -17.99
C GLN A 198 -0.23 8.81 -16.88
N PHE A 199 1.07 8.77 -17.23
CA PHE A 199 2.16 8.80 -16.25
C PHE A 199 3.46 9.42 -16.79
N LYS A 200 4.30 9.94 -15.90
CA LYS A 200 5.65 10.44 -16.23
C LYS A 200 6.58 10.49 -15.04
N GLN A 201 7.88 10.62 -15.30
CA GLN A 201 8.87 10.88 -14.24
C GLN A 201 8.83 12.35 -13.81
N ILE A 202 8.91 12.58 -12.50
CA ILE A 202 9.05 13.89 -11.87
C ILE A 202 10.13 13.88 -10.80
N LYS A 203 10.41 15.05 -10.21
CA LYS A 203 11.20 15.16 -8.99
C LYS A 203 10.37 15.86 -7.91
N VAL A 204 10.45 15.35 -6.69
CA VAL A 204 9.91 15.99 -5.48
C VAL A 204 11.08 16.20 -4.54
N LYS A 205 11.42 17.47 -4.23
CA LYS A 205 12.58 17.81 -3.39
C LYS A 205 13.89 17.07 -3.76
N GLY A 206 14.14 16.89 -5.05
CA GLY A 206 15.34 16.21 -5.57
C GLY A 206 15.23 14.68 -5.67
N TYR A 207 14.25 14.06 -5.01
CA TYR A 207 13.96 12.64 -5.15
C TYR A 207 13.24 12.36 -6.46
N ARG A 208 13.68 11.33 -7.20
CA ARG A 208 13.01 10.89 -8.43
C ARG A 208 11.72 10.16 -8.06
N GLY A 209 10.66 10.44 -8.81
CA GLY A 209 9.37 9.79 -8.63
C GLY A 209 8.62 9.64 -9.93
N VAL A 210 7.48 8.96 -9.87
CA VAL A 210 6.50 8.87 -10.95
C VAL A 210 5.26 9.63 -10.51
N ILE A 211 4.70 10.43 -11.41
CA ILE A 211 3.34 10.93 -11.29
C ILE A 211 2.46 10.19 -12.27
N GLU A 212 1.29 9.76 -11.81
CA GLU A 212 0.20 9.20 -12.60
C GLU A 212 -1.03 10.11 -12.45
N TYR A 213 -1.87 10.16 -13.48
CA TYR A 213 -3.16 10.85 -13.44
C TYR A 213 -4.26 9.92 -13.95
N SER A 214 -5.43 10.05 -13.35
CA SER A 214 -6.67 9.40 -13.78
C SER A 214 -7.82 10.36 -13.53
N GLU A 215 -8.77 10.43 -14.47
CA GLU A 215 -9.98 11.25 -14.31
C GLU A 215 -10.83 10.80 -13.11
N SER A 216 -10.82 9.50 -12.75
CA SER A 216 -11.65 8.96 -11.68
C SER A 216 -11.03 9.06 -10.29
N SER A 217 -9.70 9.04 -10.18
CA SER A 217 -8.98 8.94 -8.90
C SER A 217 -7.98 10.08 -8.68
N GLY A 218 -7.87 11.03 -9.61
CA GLY A 218 -6.98 12.18 -9.51
C GLY A 218 -5.51 11.83 -9.73
N TYR A 219 -4.62 12.51 -8.99
CA TYR A 219 -3.19 12.37 -9.13
C TYR A 219 -2.60 11.36 -8.14
N LYS A 220 -1.59 10.61 -8.58
CA LYS A 220 -0.80 9.75 -7.72
C LYS A 220 0.68 10.02 -7.92
N ILE A 221 1.38 10.44 -6.88
CA ILE A 221 2.83 10.60 -6.89
C ILE A 221 3.44 9.46 -6.08
N SER A 222 4.36 8.73 -6.67
CA SER A 222 5.13 7.67 -6.02
C SER A 222 6.62 8.03 -6.04
N VAL A 223 7.25 8.12 -4.87
CA VAL A 223 8.68 8.43 -4.73
C VAL A 223 9.35 7.33 -3.91
N GLY A 224 10.35 6.69 -4.52
CA GLY A 224 11.21 5.75 -3.81
C GLY A 224 12.16 6.49 -2.87
N ILE A 225 12.19 6.06 -1.61
CA ILE A 225 13.03 6.63 -0.54
C ILE A 225 13.98 5.55 -0.03
N GLY A 226 15.15 5.43 -0.64
CA GLY A 226 16.12 4.37 -0.35
C GLY A 226 15.90 3.11 -1.17
N GLN A 227 16.24 1.95 -0.60
CA GLN A 227 16.21 0.65 -1.29
C GLN A 227 14.87 -0.07 -1.15
N SER A 228 14.22 0.07 0.01
CA SER A 228 13.03 -0.73 0.34
C SER A 228 11.78 0.08 0.65
N SER A 229 11.91 1.41 0.72
CA SER A 229 10.84 2.29 1.15
C SER A 229 10.33 3.20 0.03
N ILE A 230 9.05 3.54 0.14
CA ILE A 230 8.32 4.40 -0.79
C ILE A 230 7.41 5.33 0.00
N ILE A 231 7.23 6.53 -0.54
CA ILE A 231 6.15 7.44 -0.15
C ILE A 231 5.24 7.66 -1.35
N VAL A 232 3.94 7.55 -1.11
CA VAL A 232 2.89 7.67 -2.10
C VAL A 232 1.94 8.76 -1.64
N TRP A 233 1.64 9.71 -2.53
CA TRP A 233 0.61 10.73 -2.35
C TRP A 233 -0.49 10.50 -3.38
N GLU A 234 -1.73 10.39 -2.92
CA GLU A 234 -2.92 10.26 -3.75
C GLU A 234 -3.79 11.49 -3.52
N GLY A 235 -3.95 12.32 -4.55
CA GLY A 235 -4.61 13.61 -4.48
C GLY A 235 -5.87 13.64 -5.33
N ILE A 236 -7.02 13.81 -4.68
CA ILE A 236 -8.33 13.98 -5.30
C ILE A 236 -8.68 15.47 -5.34
N ASN A 237 -9.23 15.95 -6.46
CA ASN A 237 -9.62 17.34 -6.70
C ASN A 237 -8.48 18.37 -6.52
N PHE A 238 -7.26 17.97 -6.90
CA PHE A 238 -6.17 18.91 -7.18
C PHE A 238 -6.32 19.44 -8.61
N ALA A 239 -6.20 20.75 -8.79
CA ALA A 239 -6.50 21.43 -10.05
C ALA A 239 -5.49 21.09 -11.15
N ASN A 240 -4.24 20.84 -10.80
CA ASN A 240 -3.17 20.52 -11.74
C ASN A 240 -2.00 19.80 -11.05
N GLU A 241 -1.12 19.25 -11.88
CA GLU A 241 0.12 18.60 -11.47
C GLU A 241 0.99 19.47 -10.55
N GLN A 242 1.09 20.77 -10.82
CA GLN A 242 1.94 21.67 -10.03
C GLN A 242 1.41 21.78 -8.59
N GLU A 243 0.09 21.76 -8.42
CA GLU A 243 -0.54 21.85 -7.11
C GLU A 243 -0.30 20.59 -6.26
N ILE A 244 -0.50 19.40 -6.83
CA ILE A 244 -0.23 18.15 -6.12
C ILE A 244 1.27 17.97 -5.85
N THR A 245 2.14 18.41 -6.76
CA THR A 245 3.59 18.35 -6.55
C THR A 245 4.01 19.25 -5.39
N LYS A 246 3.49 20.49 -5.31
CA LYS A 246 3.74 21.38 -4.16
C LYS A 246 3.22 20.79 -2.84
N ALA A 247 2.09 20.10 -2.87
CA ALA A 247 1.58 19.40 -1.70
C ALA A 247 2.54 18.29 -1.24
N ALA A 248 3.07 17.49 -2.17
CA ALA A 248 4.08 16.46 -1.86
C ALA A 248 5.40 17.08 -1.34
N GLU A 249 5.78 18.27 -1.82
CA GLU A 249 6.95 18.99 -1.33
C GLU A 249 6.81 19.51 0.12
N ALA A 250 5.61 19.53 0.70
CA ALA A 250 5.41 19.90 2.11
C ALA A 250 6.01 18.88 3.09
N PHE A 251 6.30 17.66 2.63
CA PHE A 251 6.78 16.56 3.46
C PHE A 251 8.30 16.60 3.63
N ASP A 252 8.77 16.26 4.83
CA ASP A 252 10.19 16.09 5.12
C ASP A 252 10.65 14.67 4.73
N ILE A 253 10.91 14.50 3.44
CA ILE A 253 11.30 13.20 2.86
C ILE A 253 12.61 12.69 3.48
N ASP A 254 13.55 13.58 3.80
CA ASP A 254 14.84 13.21 4.41
C ASP A 254 14.65 12.72 5.85
N ALA A 255 13.82 13.40 6.65
CA ALA A 255 13.51 12.95 8.01
C ALA A 255 12.82 11.58 8.01
N ILE A 256 11.88 11.35 7.09
CA ILE A 256 11.20 10.06 6.93
C ILE A 256 12.22 8.98 6.54
N LYS A 257 13.05 9.23 5.53
CA LYS A 257 14.11 8.31 5.09
C LYS A 257 15.03 7.93 6.24
N ASN A 258 15.49 8.91 7.03
CA ASN A 258 16.37 8.69 8.17
C ASN A 258 15.71 7.83 9.26
N LYS A 259 14.43 8.09 9.58
CA LYS A 259 13.68 7.31 10.58
C LYS A 259 13.47 5.85 10.16
N LEU A 260 13.34 5.60 8.86
CA LEU A 260 13.23 4.24 8.30
C LEU A 260 14.58 3.50 8.21
N GLY A 261 15.70 4.16 8.50
CA GLY A 261 17.03 3.55 8.41
C GLY A 261 17.50 3.30 6.97
N GLU A 262 16.94 4.01 6.00
CA GLU A 262 17.29 3.88 4.59
C GLU A 262 18.58 4.65 4.26
N GLN A 263 19.48 4.03 3.47
CA GLN A 263 20.75 4.65 3.03
C GLN A 263 20.61 5.42 1.72
#